data_AF-A0A919EH19-F1
#
_entry.id   AF-A0A919EH19-F1
#
_cell.length_a   1.000
_cell.length_b   1.000
_cell.length_c   1.000
_cell.angle_alpha   90.00
_cell.angle_beta   90.00
_cell.angle_gamma   90.00
#
_symmetry.space_group_name_H-M   'P 1'
#
loop_
_entity.id
_entity.type
_entity.pdbx_description
1 polymer ?
#
loop_
_entity_poly.entity_id
_entity_poly.type
_entity_poly.pdbx_seq_one_letter_code
_entity_poly.pdbx_strand_id
1 'polypeptide(L)'
;MYRKSLIYCICIFGIIATGFISAPFFKSLTPSEAALTKYPHFNISDLQLNQTVEFKTPFTSIFVTKTAKEASSLVVHYIPKRDGYYLLPEFDWSKPIAECTSFKFKEVYQCVEIENTEHCEENYQCIMKWDKNGKYIGDPIVKNKPVSDLKSPRYQIKGDDLILLQM
;
A
#
# COMPACT_ATOMS: atom_id res chain seq x y z
N MET A 1 18.22 53.07 -3.37
CA MET A 1 18.39 51.62 -3.60
C MET A 1 18.62 50.84 -2.30
N TYR A 2 19.43 51.33 -1.35
CA TYR A 2 19.73 50.64 -0.08
C TYR A 2 18.53 50.28 0.82
N ARG A 3 17.54 51.16 0.98
CA ARG A 3 16.39 50.92 1.89
C ARG A 3 15.50 49.74 1.45
N LYS A 4 15.31 49.55 0.13
CA LYS A 4 14.55 48.41 -0.41
C LYS A 4 15.33 47.11 -0.22
N SER A 5 16.64 47.14 -0.44
CA SER A 5 17.52 45.98 -0.26
C SER A 5 17.60 45.51 1.21
N LEU A 6 17.60 46.45 2.17
CA LEU A 6 17.53 46.15 3.60
C LEU A 6 16.22 45.45 3.99
N ILE A 7 15.08 45.95 3.49
CA ILE A 7 13.76 45.34 3.75
C ILE A 7 13.72 43.90 3.21
N TYR A 8 14.23 43.67 1.99
CA TYR A 8 14.33 42.32 1.44
C TYR A 8 15.17 41.39 2.32
N CYS A 9 16.32 41.85 2.82
CA CYS A 9 17.14 41.05 3.72
C CYS A 9 16.39 40.68 5.01
N ILE A 10 15.72 41.65 5.65
CA ILE A 10 14.95 41.41 6.87
C ILE A 10 13.82 40.40 6.63
N CYS A 11 13.09 40.51 5.51
CA CYS A 11 12.04 39.55 5.16
C CYS A 11 12.60 38.14 4.95
N ILE A 12 13.72 37.99 4.25
CA ILE A 12 14.37 36.69 4.02
C ILE A 12 14.80 36.07 5.35
N PHE A 13 15.47 36.84 6.21
CA PHE A 13 15.87 36.38 7.55
C PHE A 13 14.66 36.00 8.40
N GLY A 14 13.57 36.76 8.34
CA GLY A 14 12.32 36.45 9.04
C GLY A 14 11.71 35.13 8.58
N ILE A 15 11.68 34.86 7.27
CA ILE A 15 11.17 33.60 6.72
C ILE A 15 12.04 32.41 7.16
N ILE A 16 13.37 32.54 7.07
CA ILE A 16 14.30 31.48 7.48
C ILE A 16 14.17 31.21 8.99
N ALA A 17 14.10 32.25 9.81
CA ALA A 17 13.94 32.12 11.26
C ALA A 17 12.62 31.42 11.62
N THR A 18 11.53 31.79 10.95
CA THR A 18 10.22 31.14 11.16
C THR A 18 10.25 29.67 10.75
N GLY A 19 10.92 29.34 9.64
CA GLY A 19 11.15 27.96 9.22
C GLY A 19 11.94 27.15 10.26
N PHE A 20 13.02 27.73 10.80
CA PHE A 20 13.84 27.06 11.82
C PHE A 20 13.10 26.84 13.15
N ILE A 21 12.31 27.82 13.60
CA ILE A 21 11.54 27.72 14.85
C ILE A 21 10.42 26.70 14.74
N SER A 22 9.77 26.59 13.58
CA SER A 22 8.65 25.68 13.36
C SER A 22 9.08 24.24 13.06
N ALA A 23 10.28 24.01 12.51
CA ALA A 23 10.82 22.69 12.21
C ALA A 23 10.75 21.67 13.38
N PRO A 24 11.16 21.99 14.64
CA PRO A 24 11.05 21.04 15.75
C PRO A 24 9.60 20.70 16.13
N PHE A 25 8.65 21.61 15.94
CA PHE A 25 7.22 21.33 16.16
C PHE A 25 6.68 20.34 15.13
N PHE A 26 7.03 20.50 13.85
CA PHE A 26 6.63 19.51 12.85
C PHE A 26 7.33 18.16 13.06
N LYS A 27 8.59 18.19 13.51
CA LYS A 27 9.32 16.96 13.85
C LYS A 27 8.70 16.22 15.04
N SER A 28 8.17 16.92 16.05
CA SER A 28 7.52 16.27 17.20
C SER A 28 6.18 15.61 16.86
N LEU A 29 5.54 15.98 15.74
CA LEU A 29 4.34 15.31 15.23
C LEU A 29 4.63 14.01 14.49
N THR A 30 5.89 13.76 14.10
CA THR A 30 6.26 12.48 13.49
C THR A 30 6.27 11.37 14.55
N PRO A 31 5.86 10.13 14.20
CA PRO A 31 5.86 9.02 15.15
C PRO A 31 7.25 8.82 15.75
N SER A 32 7.33 8.74 17.08
CA SER A 32 8.59 8.41 17.75
C SER A 32 9.02 6.99 17.43
N GLU A 33 10.32 6.68 17.56
CA GLU A 33 10.80 5.31 17.33
C GLU A 33 10.11 4.28 18.21
N ALA A 34 9.79 4.65 19.46
CA ALA A 34 9.01 3.81 20.36
C ALA A 34 7.57 3.58 19.85
N ALA A 35 6.95 4.57 19.22
CA ALA A 35 5.64 4.40 18.61
C ALA A 35 5.69 3.46 17.40
N LEU A 36 6.75 3.53 16.58
CA LEU A 36 6.94 2.66 15.42
C LEU A 36 6.95 1.16 15.80
N THR A 37 7.47 0.80 16.98
CA THR A 37 7.46 -0.60 17.46
C THR A 37 6.07 -1.20 17.67
N LYS A 38 5.02 -0.37 17.78
CA LYS A 38 3.63 -0.83 17.97
C LYS A 38 2.89 -1.12 16.67
N TYR A 39 3.40 -0.65 15.54
CA TYR A 39 2.81 -0.90 14.24
C TYR A 39 3.17 -2.31 13.74
N PRO A 40 2.44 -2.88 12.77
CA PRO A 40 2.81 -4.15 12.15
C PRO A 40 4.14 -4.04 11.40
N HIS A 41 5.06 -4.96 11.68
CA HIS A 41 6.37 -5.08 11.03
C HIS A 41 6.40 -6.34 10.16
N PHE A 42 6.92 -6.21 8.95
CA PHE A 42 7.14 -7.32 8.03
C PHE A 42 8.58 -7.30 7.58
N ASN A 43 9.30 -8.38 7.87
CA ASN A 43 10.67 -8.54 7.40
C ASN A 43 10.66 -8.78 5.89
N ILE A 44 11.44 -7.98 5.16
CA ILE A 44 11.55 -8.01 3.69
C ILE A 44 12.98 -8.31 3.24
N SER A 45 13.86 -8.77 4.13
CA SER A 45 15.27 -9.06 3.82
C SER A 45 15.42 -10.12 2.73
N ASP A 46 14.62 -11.19 2.81
CA ASP A 46 14.65 -12.32 1.88
C ASP A 46 13.92 -12.03 0.55
N LEU A 47 13.31 -10.86 0.40
CA LEU A 47 12.53 -10.53 -0.79
C LEU A 47 13.44 -10.28 -1.99
N GLN A 48 13.34 -11.14 -3.01
CA GLN A 48 14.09 -11.01 -4.25
C GLN A 48 13.46 -9.97 -5.19
N LEU A 49 14.25 -9.50 -6.17
CA LEU A 49 13.77 -8.56 -7.19
C LEU A 49 12.62 -9.17 -8.00
N ASN A 50 11.56 -8.39 -8.20
CA ASN A 50 10.30 -8.77 -8.85
C ASN A 50 9.55 -9.93 -8.18
N GLN A 51 9.95 -10.32 -6.98
CA GLN A 51 9.20 -11.26 -6.17
C GLN A 51 8.11 -10.52 -5.40
N THR A 52 6.94 -11.15 -5.31
CA THR A 52 5.84 -10.71 -4.46
C THR A 52 5.65 -11.71 -3.33
N VAL A 53 5.58 -11.22 -2.10
CA VAL A 53 5.27 -12.02 -0.92
C VAL A 53 3.95 -11.53 -0.32
N GLU A 54 3.10 -12.48 0.08
CA GLU A 54 1.88 -12.19 0.82
C GLU A 54 2.13 -12.35 2.31
N PHE A 55 1.80 -11.30 3.07
CA PHE A 55 1.70 -11.34 4.52
C PHE A 55 0.23 -11.39 4.92
N LYS A 56 -0.19 -12.52 5.49
CA LYS A 56 -1.58 -12.73 5.94
C LYS A 56 -1.75 -12.27 7.39
N THR A 57 -2.74 -11.44 7.63
CA THR A 57 -3.25 -11.11 8.98
C THR A 57 -4.72 -11.52 9.07
N PRO A 58 -5.34 -11.56 10.28
CA PRO A 58 -6.76 -11.90 10.40
C PRO A 58 -7.71 -10.97 9.63
N PHE A 59 -7.31 -9.71 9.41
CA PHE A 59 -8.18 -8.67 8.86
C PHE A 59 -7.72 -8.12 7.52
N THR A 60 -6.55 -8.52 7.03
CA THR A 60 -6.01 -8.05 5.75
C THR A 60 -4.95 -9.01 5.22
N SER A 61 -4.83 -9.09 3.90
CA SER A 61 -3.61 -9.58 3.27
C SER A 61 -2.84 -8.42 2.67
N ILE A 62 -1.54 -8.39 2.93
CA ILE A 62 -0.63 -7.37 2.42
C ILE A 62 0.30 -8.03 1.41
N PHE A 63 0.35 -7.49 0.21
CA PHE A 63 1.23 -7.94 -0.85
C PHE A 63 2.38 -6.96 -0.99
N VAL A 64 3.60 -7.46 -0.89
CA VAL A 64 4.82 -6.66 -1.00
C VAL A 64 5.63 -7.15 -2.18
N THR A 65 5.87 -6.27 -3.13
CA THR A 65 6.66 -6.55 -4.34
C THR A 65 7.89 -5.67 -4.36
N LYS A 66 9.07 -6.27 -4.49
CA LYS A 66 10.32 -5.52 -4.67
C LYS A 66 10.52 -5.22 -6.15
N THR A 67 10.66 -3.94 -6.52
CA THR A 67 10.81 -3.59 -7.93
C THR A 67 12.24 -3.22 -8.28
N ALA A 68 12.63 -3.40 -9.54
CA ALA A 68 13.96 -3.05 -10.04
C ALA A 68 14.12 -1.55 -10.38
N LYS A 69 13.06 -0.74 -10.29
CA LYS A 69 13.11 0.67 -10.71
C LYS A 69 13.98 1.53 -9.80
N GLU A 70 13.97 1.26 -8.50
CA GLU A 70 14.86 1.88 -7.52
C GLU A 70 15.24 0.81 -6.50
N ALA A 71 16.49 0.82 -6.00
CA ALA A 71 17.01 -0.20 -5.09
C ALA A 71 16.20 -0.36 -3.77
N SER A 72 15.30 0.58 -3.50
CA SER A 72 14.42 0.62 -2.32
C SER A 72 12.95 0.91 -2.66
N SER A 73 12.52 0.79 -3.92
CA SER A 73 11.10 0.97 -4.26
C SER A 73 10.32 -0.34 -4.12
N LEU A 74 9.45 -0.36 -3.11
CA LEU A 74 8.46 -1.41 -2.89
C LEU A 74 7.12 -0.98 -3.47
N VAL A 75 6.43 -1.93 -4.10
CA VAL A 75 5.01 -1.82 -4.40
C VAL A 75 4.28 -2.61 -3.33
N VAL A 76 3.49 -1.91 -2.51
CA VAL A 76 2.73 -2.50 -1.41
C VAL A 76 1.26 -2.29 -1.68
N HIS A 77 0.49 -3.38 -1.67
CA HIS A 77 -0.97 -3.35 -1.75
C HIS A 77 -1.57 -4.10 -0.57
N TYR A 78 -2.78 -3.74 -0.18
CA TYR A 78 -3.52 -4.51 0.82
C TYR A 78 -4.94 -4.78 0.36
N ILE A 79 -5.48 -5.90 0.84
CA ILE A 79 -6.87 -6.31 0.59
C ILE A 79 -7.48 -6.72 1.93
N PRO A 80 -8.50 -6.00 2.40
CA PRO A 80 -9.09 -6.27 3.70
C PRO A 80 -9.92 -7.56 3.69
N LYS A 81 -10.02 -8.17 4.87
CA LYS A 81 -10.72 -9.41 5.15
C LYS A 81 -11.74 -9.22 6.26
N ARG A 82 -12.82 -9.99 6.19
CA ARG A 82 -13.79 -10.15 7.27
C ARG A 82 -14.23 -11.60 7.32
N ASP A 83 -14.17 -12.20 8.51
CA ASP A 83 -14.60 -13.58 8.74
C ASP A 83 -13.93 -14.62 7.81
N GLY A 84 -12.67 -14.38 7.45
CA GLY A 84 -11.89 -15.26 6.55
C GLY A 84 -12.07 -14.99 5.06
N TYR A 85 -13.00 -14.12 4.67
CA TYR A 85 -13.29 -13.78 3.28
C TYR A 85 -12.72 -12.41 2.91
N TYR A 86 -12.32 -12.26 1.65
CA TYR A 86 -11.84 -10.97 1.14
C TYR A 86 -13.01 -10.03 0.82
N LEU A 87 -12.80 -8.75 1.14
CA LEU A 87 -13.68 -7.66 0.73
C LEU A 87 -13.18 -7.14 -0.61
N LEU A 88 -14.05 -7.07 -1.62
CA LEU A 88 -13.67 -6.60 -2.95
C LEU A 88 -14.14 -5.16 -3.21
N PRO A 89 -13.37 -4.37 -3.99
CA PRO A 89 -13.72 -2.98 -4.30
C PRO A 89 -15.05 -2.83 -5.03
N GLU A 90 -15.43 -3.83 -5.83
CA GLU A 90 -16.71 -3.84 -6.54
C GLU A 90 -17.92 -3.78 -5.60
N PHE A 91 -17.76 -4.24 -4.35
CA PHE A 91 -18.80 -4.23 -3.32
C PHE A 91 -18.53 -3.16 -2.26
N ASP A 92 -17.83 -2.08 -2.67
CA ASP A 92 -17.50 -0.92 -1.86
C ASP A 92 -16.74 -1.29 -0.58
N TRP A 93 -16.00 -2.41 -0.60
CA TRP A 93 -15.32 -2.97 0.57
C TRP A 93 -16.26 -3.28 1.75
N SER A 94 -17.57 -3.37 1.51
CA SER A 94 -18.59 -3.45 2.56
C SER A 94 -19.03 -4.87 2.86
N LYS A 95 -18.97 -5.76 1.86
CA LYS A 95 -19.47 -7.13 1.93
C LYS A 95 -18.37 -8.14 1.60
N PRO A 96 -18.20 -9.19 2.43
CA PRO A 96 -17.37 -10.33 2.08
C PRO A 96 -18.02 -11.11 0.94
N ILE A 97 -17.18 -11.69 0.08
CA ILE A 97 -17.61 -12.57 -1.01
C ILE A 97 -17.17 -13.98 -0.64
N ALA A 98 -18.13 -14.89 -0.55
CA ALA A 98 -17.88 -16.27 -0.12
C ALA A 98 -16.94 -16.99 -1.11
N GLU A 99 -17.06 -16.63 -2.38
CA GLU A 99 -16.31 -17.15 -3.51
C GLU A 99 -14.91 -16.55 -3.63
N CYS A 100 -14.52 -15.60 -2.76
CA CYS A 100 -13.16 -15.04 -2.73
C CYS A 100 -12.44 -15.47 -1.45
N THR A 101 -11.86 -16.66 -1.46
CA THR A 101 -11.21 -17.27 -0.28
C THR A 101 -9.69 -17.08 -0.29
N SER A 102 -9.09 -16.87 -1.46
CA SER A 102 -7.65 -16.67 -1.61
C SER A 102 -7.34 -15.61 -2.67
N PHE A 103 -6.21 -14.93 -2.50
CA PHE A 103 -5.64 -14.05 -3.52
C PHE A 103 -4.28 -14.59 -3.95
N LYS A 104 -4.11 -14.82 -5.25
CA LYS A 104 -2.85 -15.28 -5.83
C LYS A 104 -2.18 -14.17 -6.62
N PHE A 105 -0.85 -14.20 -6.65
CA PHE A 105 -0.04 -13.37 -7.53
C PHE A 105 0.86 -14.26 -8.40
N LYS A 106 0.63 -14.26 -9.72
CA LYS A 106 1.51 -14.93 -10.70
C LYS A 106 2.06 -13.97 -11.78
N GLU A 107 1.55 -12.74 -11.80
CA GLU A 107 1.88 -11.61 -12.70
C GLU A 107 0.80 -10.52 -12.52
N VAL A 108 -0.39 -10.98 -12.15
CA VAL A 108 -1.58 -10.21 -11.78
C VAL A 108 -2.02 -10.63 -10.37
N TYR A 109 -2.62 -9.71 -9.62
CA TYR A 109 -3.37 -10.06 -8.42
C TYR A 109 -4.72 -10.63 -8.83
N GLN A 110 -5.06 -11.77 -8.27
CA GLN A 110 -6.28 -12.46 -8.64
C GLN A 110 -6.99 -13.06 -7.45
N CYS A 111 -8.28 -12.75 -7.33
CA CYS A 111 -9.18 -13.39 -6.39
C CYS A 111 -9.59 -14.77 -6.93
N VAL A 112 -9.44 -15.82 -6.11
CA VAL A 112 -9.79 -17.20 -6.45
C VAL A 112 -10.71 -17.83 -5.38
N GLU A 113 -11.59 -18.72 -5.85
CA GLU A 113 -12.54 -19.45 -5.01
C GLU A 113 -11.90 -20.55 -4.17
N ILE A 114 -10.83 -21.18 -4.67
CA ILE A 114 -10.15 -22.30 -4.02
C ILE A 114 -8.64 -22.09 -4.04
N GLU A 115 -7.98 -22.30 -2.89
CA GLU A 115 -6.55 -22.04 -2.69
C GLU A 115 -5.62 -22.88 -3.61
N ASN A 116 -6.10 -23.99 -4.17
CA ASN A 116 -5.30 -24.95 -4.96
C ASN A 116 -5.41 -24.83 -6.48
N THR A 117 -6.14 -23.85 -7.03
CA THR A 117 -6.24 -23.74 -8.49
C THR A 117 -5.03 -22.99 -9.06
N GLU A 118 -4.14 -23.69 -9.75
CA GLU A 118 -2.96 -23.09 -10.41
C GLU A 118 -3.28 -22.50 -11.80
N HIS A 119 -4.39 -22.92 -12.40
CA HIS A 119 -4.80 -22.52 -13.75
C HIS A 119 -6.12 -21.75 -13.68
N CYS A 120 -5.98 -20.43 -13.83
CA CYS A 120 -7.07 -19.48 -13.68
C CYS A 120 -7.54 -18.87 -15.01
N GLU A 121 -6.92 -19.24 -16.12
CA GLU A 121 -7.27 -18.71 -17.44
C GLU A 121 -8.45 -19.46 -18.07
N GLU A 122 -8.75 -20.67 -17.61
CA GLU A 122 -9.76 -21.56 -18.20
C GLU A 122 -10.94 -21.89 -17.28
N ASN A 123 -10.89 -21.48 -16.00
CA ASN A 123 -11.89 -21.83 -15.00
C ASN A 123 -12.68 -20.61 -14.50
N TYR A 124 -13.98 -20.81 -14.31
CA TYR A 124 -14.93 -19.84 -13.72
C TYR A 124 -14.57 -19.42 -12.28
N GLN A 125 -13.59 -20.08 -11.65
CA GLN A 125 -13.15 -19.88 -10.26
C GLN A 125 -12.35 -18.58 -10.03
N CYS A 126 -12.32 -17.72 -11.05
CA CYS A 126 -11.37 -16.63 -11.23
C CYS A 126 -12.18 -15.36 -11.42
N ILE A 127 -12.39 -14.65 -10.31
CA ILE A 127 -13.51 -13.71 -10.19
C ILE A 127 -13.10 -12.30 -10.61
N MET A 128 -11.94 -11.83 -10.14
CA MET A 128 -11.46 -10.47 -10.39
C MET A 128 -9.94 -10.43 -10.50
N LYS A 129 -9.43 -9.51 -11.35
CA LYS A 129 -8.00 -9.39 -11.71
C LYS A 129 -7.51 -7.95 -11.65
N TRP A 130 -6.32 -7.75 -11.09
CA TRP A 130 -5.57 -6.49 -11.10
C TRP A 130 -4.15 -6.71 -11.59
N ASP A 131 -3.57 -5.75 -12.30
CA ASP A 131 -2.17 -5.81 -12.73
C ASP A 131 -1.21 -5.71 -11.54
N LYS A 132 0.09 -5.89 -11.80
CA LYS A 132 1.15 -5.76 -10.77
C LYS A 132 1.23 -4.42 -10.03
N ASN A 133 0.62 -3.37 -10.58
CA ASN A 133 0.54 -2.04 -9.94
C ASN A 133 -0.78 -1.85 -9.18
N GLY A 134 -1.60 -2.89 -9.09
CA GLY A 134 -2.90 -2.85 -8.44
C GLY A 134 -4.00 -2.25 -9.33
N LYS A 135 -3.77 -2.03 -10.63
CA LYS A 135 -4.81 -1.49 -11.52
C LYS A 135 -5.79 -2.56 -11.95
N TYR A 136 -7.09 -2.29 -11.89
CA TYR A 136 -8.09 -3.28 -12.34
C TYR A 136 -8.01 -3.53 -13.84
N ILE A 137 -8.01 -4.81 -14.23
CA ILE A 137 -7.89 -5.25 -15.64
C ILE A 137 -8.91 -6.33 -16.03
N GLY A 138 -9.76 -6.77 -15.09
CA GLY A 138 -10.78 -7.78 -15.34
C GLY A 138 -12.09 -7.22 -15.90
N ASP A 139 -13.03 -8.11 -16.20
CA ASP A 139 -14.41 -7.75 -16.49
C ASP A 139 -15.18 -7.61 -15.17
N PRO A 140 -15.94 -6.51 -14.95
CA PRO A 140 -16.73 -6.36 -13.73
C PRO A 140 -17.87 -7.38 -13.66
N ILE A 141 -18.12 -7.94 -12.47
CA ILE A 141 -19.23 -8.87 -12.22
C ILE A 141 -20.57 -8.11 -12.25
N VAL A 142 -20.60 -6.95 -11.61
CA VAL A 142 -21.72 -6.02 -11.58
C VAL A 142 -21.62 -5.14 -12.81
N LYS A 143 -22.44 -5.46 -13.82
CA LYS A 143 -22.51 -4.70 -15.08
C LYS A 143 -22.63 -3.19 -14.82
N ASN A 144 -21.83 -2.42 -15.55
CA ASN A 144 -21.77 -0.95 -15.50
C ASN A 144 -21.28 -0.35 -14.16
N LYS A 145 -20.76 -1.14 -13.22
CA LYS A 145 -20.09 -0.59 -12.03
C LYS A 145 -18.58 -0.55 -12.25
N PRO A 146 -17.93 0.62 -12.12
CA PRO A 146 -16.48 0.70 -12.17
C PRO A 146 -15.88 0.01 -10.95
N VAL A 147 -14.89 -0.85 -11.17
CA VAL A 147 -14.14 -1.50 -10.11
C VAL A 147 -12.92 -0.64 -9.77
N SER A 148 -12.68 -0.43 -8.48
CA SER A 148 -11.51 0.34 -8.02
C SER A 148 -10.22 -0.47 -8.07
N ASP A 149 -9.12 0.25 -8.24
CA ASP A 149 -7.77 -0.28 -8.09
C ASP A 149 -7.49 -0.73 -6.64
N LEU A 150 -6.49 -1.60 -6.46
CA LEU A 150 -6.02 -2.00 -5.15
C LEU A 150 -5.38 -0.81 -4.43
N LYS A 151 -5.67 -0.70 -3.13
CA LYS A 151 -5.13 0.37 -2.30
C LYS A 151 -3.72 0.04 -1.85
N SER A 152 -2.88 1.07 -1.79
CA SER A 152 -1.56 1.00 -1.14
C SER A 152 -1.65 1.59 0.26
N PRO A 153 -1.17 0.89 1.30
CA PRO A 153 -1.16 1.42 2.65
C PRO A 153 -0.08 2.50 2.76
N ARG A 154 -0.17 3.34 3.80
CA ARG A 154 0.97 4.19 4.20
C ARG A 154 1.96 3.32 4.96
N TYR A 155 3.21 3.35 4.53
CA TYR A 155 4.26 2.54 5.13
C TYR A 155 5.58 3.32 5.23
N GLN A 156 6.48 2.79 6.05
CA GLN A 156 7.85 3.25 6.17
C GLN A 156 8.79 2.04 6.12
N ILE A 157 9.95 2.19 5.48
CA ILE A 157 11.01 1.19 5.49
C ILE A 157 12.06 1.62 6.51
N LYS A 158 12.44 0.72 7.43
CA LYS A 158 13.52 0.96 8.40
C LYS A 158 14.44 -0.27 8.41
N GLY A 159 15.62 -0.15 7.79
CA GLY A 159 16.49 -1.31 7.57
C GLY A 159 15.79 -2.32 6.66
N ASP A 160 15.66 -3.55 7.14
CA ASP A 160 15.03 -4.67 6.42
C ASP A 160 13.54 -4.87 6.77
N ASP A 161 12.94 -3.94 7.52
CA ASP A 161 11.55 -4.03 7.94
C ASP A 161 10.67 -3.02 7.19
N LEU A 162 9.52 -3.52 6.73
CA LEU A 162 8.38 -2.74 6.28
C LEU A 162 7.42 -2.51 7.45
N ILE A 163 7.19 -1.25 7.79
CA ILE A 163 6.32 -0.82 8.89
C ILE A 163 5.04 -0.22 8.32
N LEU A 164 3.88 -0.80 8.62
CA LEU A 164 2.59 -0.27 8.15
C LEU A 164 2.05 0.80 9.11
N LEU A 165 2.02 2.05 8.66
CA LEU A 165 1.57 3.20 9.45
C LEU A 165 0.06 3.37 9.43
N GLN A 166 -0.58 3.09 8.28
CA GLN A 166 -2.03 3.21 8.10
C GLN A 166 -2.50 2.34 6.93
N MET A 167 -3.65 1.69 7.10
CA MET A 167 -4.37 0.94 6.07
C MET A 167 -5.60 1.71 5.62
#